data_AF-A0A6N8BAP3-F1
#
_entry.id   AF-A0A6N8BAP3-F1
#
_cell.length_a   1.000
_cell.length_b   1.000
_cell.length_c   1.000
_cell.angle_alpha   90.00
_cell.angle_beta   90.00
_cell.angle_gamma   90.00
#
_symmetry.space_group_name_H-M   'P 1'
#
loop_
_entity.id
_entity.type
_entity.pdbx_description
1 polymer ?
#
loop_
_entity_poly.entity_id
_entity_poly.type
_entity_poly.pdbx_seq_one_letter_code
_entity_poly.pdbx_strand_id
1 'polypeptide(L)' 'MQRRVCPNCGMVWHSADSSREWVCEKCGGEIPVPEVDQS' A
#
# COMPACT_ATOMS: atom_id res chain seq x y z
N MET A 1 -7.74 9.29 -5.03
CA MET A 1 -6.30 9.13 -4.74
C MET A 1 -6.18 8.79 -3.25
N GLN A 2 -5.82 7.56 -2.90
CA GLN A 2 -5.66 7.21 -1.49
C GLN A 2 -4.22 7.45 -1.05
N ARG A 3 -4.07 8.22 0.03
CA ARG A 3 -2.80 8.38 0.72
C ARG A 3 -2.53 7.12 1.53
N ARG A 4 -1.44 6.43 1.24
CA ARG A 4 -1.01 5.25 2.01
C ARG A 4 0.37 5.50 2.58
N VAL A 5 0.63 4.90 3.74
CA VAL A 5 1.90 5.00 4.44
C VAL A 5 2.44 3.61 4.63
N CYS A 6 3.70 3.39 4.26
CA CYS A 6 4.40 2.15 4.52
C CYS A 6 4.55 1.95 6.05
N PRO A 7 4.02 0.87 6.66
CA PRO A 7 4.23 0.56 8.07
C PRO A 7 5.68 0.13 8.35
N ASN A 8 6.43 -0.34 7.34
CA ASN A 8 7.84 -0.73 7.52
C ASN A 8 8.80 0.45 7.59
N CYS A 9 8.60 1.50 6.77
CA CYS A 9 9.56 2.59 6.65
C CYS A 9 8.97 4.00 6.73
N GLY A 10 7.65 4.13 6.91
CA GLY A 10 6.95 5.41 7.02
C GLY A 10 6.83 6.20 5.71
N MET A 11 7.23 5.62 4.57
CA MET A 11 7.12 6.31 3.28
C MET A 11 5.65 6.56 2.92
N VAL A 12 5.32 7.82 2.61
CA VAL A 12 3.99 8.25 2.18
C VAL A 12 3.92 8.18 0.66
N TRP A 13 2.89 7.55 0.12
CA TRP A 13 2.60 7.59 -1.30
C TRP A 13 1.17 7.98 -1.59
N HIS A 14 0.89 8.27 -2.86
CA HIS A 14 -0.43 8.61 -3.37
C HIS A 14 -0.74 7.73 -4.58
N SER A 15 -1.40 6.58 -4.37
CA SER A 15 -1.83 5.72 -5.48
C SER A 15 -3.31 5.95 -5.80
N ALA A 16 -3.61 5.97 -7.09
CA ALA A 16 -4.97 5.96 -7.59
C ALA A 16 -5.59 4.56 -7.52
N ASP A 17 -4.76 3.53 -7.65
CA ASP A 17 -5.16 2.13 -7.64
C ASP A 17 -5.11 1.55 -6.21
N SER A 18 -6.19 0.87 -5.80
CA SER A 18 -6.33 0.25 -4.48
C SER A 18 -6.18 -1.27 -4.50
N SER A 19 -5.84 -1.85 -5.66
CA SER A 19 -6.28 -3.21 -5.98
C SER A 19 -5.18 -4.25 -6.14
N ARG A 20 -3.95 -4.02 -5.65
CA ARG A 20 -2.88 -5.02 -5.70
C ARG A 20 -1.97 -4.96 -4.47
N GLU A 21 -1.58 -6.14 -4.00
CA GLU A 21 -0.44 -6.34 -3.10
C GLU A 21 0.70 -5.44 -3.56
N TRP A 22 1.22 -4.62 -2.66
CA TRP A 22 2.18 -3.60 -3.04
C TRP A 22 3.48 -3.73 -2.28
N VAL A 23 4.59 -3.53 -2.99
CA VAL A 23 5.94 -3.58 -2.43
C VAL A 23 6.46 -2.16 -2.31
N CYS A 24 6.95 -1.79 -1.14
CA CYS A 24 7.52 -0.46 -0.92
C CYS A 24 8.86 -0.33 -1.65
N GLU A 25 8.97 0.59 -2.61
CA GLU A 25 10.21 0.79 -3.38
C GLU A 25 11.40 1.26 -2.53
N LYS A 26 11.14 1.84 -1.35
CA LYS A 26 12.19 2.31 -0.43
C LYS A 26 12.78 1.20 0.43
N CYS A 27 11.96 0.26 0.88
CA CYS A 27 12.39 -0.76 1.84
C CYS A 27 12.19 -2.20 1.36
N GLY A 28 11.61 -2.40 0.18
CA GLY A 28 11.24 -3.71 -0.35
C GLY A 28 10.13 -4.42 0.44
N GLY A 29 9.48 -3.73 1.38
CA GLY A 29 8.48 -4.34 2.25
C GLY A 29 7.18 -4.60 1.51
N GLU A 30 6.73 -5.84 1.51
CA GLU A 30 5.42 -6.25 1.00
C GLU A 30 4.33 -5.76 1.94
N ILE A 31 3.29 -5.19 1.38
CA ILE A 31 2.22 -4.57 2.14
C ILE A 31 0.93 -5.24 1.67
N PRO A 32 0.32 -6.03 2.55
CA PRO A 32 -0.96 -6.62 2.24
C PRO A 32 -1.95 -5.49 2.01
N VAL A 33 -2.65 -5.54 0.89
CA VAL A 33 -3.84 -4.72 0.73
C VAL A 33 -4.81 -5.14 1.82
N PRO A 34 -5.47 -4.19 2.53
CA PRO A 34 -6.61 -4.59 3.33
C PRO A 34 -7.57 -5.27 2.34
N GLU A 35 -7.91 -6.54 2.59
CA GLU A 35 -8.95 -7.23 1.85
C GLU A 35 -10.16 -6.30 1.85
N VAL A 36 -10.39 -5.64 0.71
CA VAL A 36 -11.68 -5.03 0.45
C VAL A 36 -12.58 -6.23 0.27
N ASP A 37 -13.22 -6.61 1.37
CA ASP A 37 -14.37 -7.49 1.41
C ASP A 37 -15.36 -6.94 0.38
N GLN A 38 -15.30 -7.49 -0.83
CA GLN A 38 -16.25 -7.25 -1.91
C GLN A 38 -17.48 -8.09 -1.57
N SER A 39 -18.26 -7.63 -0.59
CA SER A 39 -19.63 -8.09 -0.35
C SER A 39 -20.62 -7.37 -1.25
#